data_AF-A0A946BHN2-F1
#
_entry.id   AF-A0A946BHN2-F1
#
_cell.length_a   1.000
_cell.length_b   1.000
_cell.length_c   1.000
_cell.angle_alpha   90.00
_cell.angle_beta   90.00
_cell.angle_gamma   90.00
#
_symmetry.space_group_name_H-M   'P 1'
#
loop_
_entity.id
_entity.type
_entity.pdbx_description
1 polymer ?
#
loop_
_entity_poly.entity_id
_entity_poly.type
_entity_poly.pdbx_seq_one_letter_code
_entity_poly.pdbx_strand_id
1 'polypeptide(L)' 'MSTAVSVRMPDELVRDLDSVAKTTERSRSFHIQKALEIYLEEQADLQIALDRLHDTSDPIISLDEMRDSLNV' A
#
# COMPACT_ATOMS: atom_id res chain seq x y z
N MET A 1 -7.61 2.15 20.56
CA MET A 1 -7.01 3.39 21.10
C MET A 1 -6.39 4.14 19.95
N SER A 2 -6.43 5.48 19.95
CA SER A 2 -5.74 6.31 18.96
C SER A 2 -4.52 6.98 19.58
N THR A 3 -3.43 7.03 18.82
CA THR A 3 -2.17 7.68 19.21
C THR A 3 -1.98 8.92 18.35
N ALA A 4 -1.66 10.06 18.96
CA ALA A 4 -1.33 11.27 18.22
C ALA A 4 0.12 11.21 17.71
N VAL A 5 0.31 11.46 16.42
CA VAL A 5 1.62 11.51 15.76
C VAL A 5 1.78 12.91 15.15
N SER A 6 2.92 13.56 15.37
CA SER A 6 3.25 14.87 14.81
C SER A 6 4.45 14.76 13.89
N VAL A 7 4.32 15.24 12.66
CA VAL A 7 5.36 15.22 11.63
C VAL A 7 5.38 16.57 10.92
N ARG A 8 6.58 17.08 10.63
CA ARG A 8 6.76 18.27 9.77
C ARG A 8 6.61 17.87 8.31
N MET A 9 5.79 18.61 7.58
CA MET A 9 5.55 18.40 6.15
C MET A 9 5.89 19.69 5.38
N PRO A 10 6.37 19.58 4.12
CA PRO A 10 6.55 20.73 3.25
C PRO A 10 5.24 21.49 3.03
N ASP A 11 5.30 22.82 2.96
CA ASP A 11 4.11 23.67 2.80
C ASP A 11 3.31 23.34 1.54
N GLU A 12 4.01 23.00 0.45
CA GLU A 12 3.38 22.60 -0.82
C GLU A 12 2.52 21.34 -0.65
N LEU A 13 3.04 20.33 0.05
CA LEU A 13 2.31 19.09 0.30
C LEU A 13 1.06 19.33 1.17
N VAL A 14 1.14 20.25 2.14
CA VAL A 14 -0.01 20.63 2.97
C VAL A 14 -1.08 21.33 2.13
N ARG A 15 -0.69 22.17 1.17
CA ARG A 15 -1.62 22.85 0.26
C ARG A 15 -2.35 21.87 -0.64
N ASP A 16 -1.66 20.89 -1.19
CA ASP A 16 -2.26 19.84 -2.02
C ASP A 16 -3.25 18.99 -1.20
N LEU A 17 -2.86 18.60 0.01
CA LEU A 17 -3.72 17.88 0.93
C LEU A 17 -4.97 18.69 1.31
N ASP A 18 -4.83 20.00 1.52
CA ASP A 18 -5.96 20.90 1.79
C ASP A 18 -6.92 20.97 0.59
N SER A 19 -6.40 20.96 -0.64
CA SER A 19 -7.23 20.92 -1.84
C SER A 19 -8.04 19.63 -1.91
N VAL A 20 -7.39 18.48 -1.73
CA VAL A 20 -8.07 17.16 -1.74
C VAL A 20 -9.10 17.07 -0.62
N ALA A 21 -8.76 17.51 0.59
CA ALA A 21 -9.66 17.52 1.74
C ALA A 21 -10.94 18.34 1.45
N LYS A 22 -10.80 19.51 0.83
CA LYS A 22 -11.93 20.35 0.41
C LYS A 22 -12.78 19.67 -0.65
N THR A 23 -12.17 19.16 -1.72
CA THR A 23 -12.89 18.54 -2.84
C THR A 23 -13.65 17.27 -2.42
N THR A 24 -13.11 16.53 -1.46
CA THR A 24 -13.71 15.26 -0.99
C THR A 24 -14.62 15.44 0.23
N GLU A 25 -14.71 16.65 0.79
CA GLU A 25 -15.41 16.94 2.05
C GLU A 25 -14.97 16.05 3.22
N ARG A 26 -13.69 15.66 3.23
CA ARG A 26 -13.08 14.85 4.31
C ARG A 26 -11.93 15.60 4.96
N SER A 27 -11.65 15.27 6.22
CA SER A 27 -10.55 15.91 6.95
C SER A 27 -9.19 15.51 6.37
N ARG A 28 -8.18 16.37 6.56
CA ARG A 28 -6.77 16.04 6.29
C ARG A 28 -6.36 14.73 6.95
N SER A 29 -6.75 14.55 8.22
CA SER A 29 -6.43 13.37 9.01
C SER A 29 -7.01 12.09 8.41
N PHE A 30 -8.21 12.15 7.81
CA PHE A 30 -8.80 11.01 7.12
C PHE A 30 -7.92 10.55 5.94
N HIS A 31 -7.49 11.49 5.10
CA HIS A 31 -6.63 11.19 3.95
C HIS A 31 -5.25 10.70 4.37
N ILE A 32 -4.65 11.31 5.40
CA ILE A 32 -3.36 10.85 5.94
C ILE A 32 -3.48 9.41 6.48
N GLN A 33 -4.53 9.12 7.25
CA GLN A 33 -4.76 7.77 7.78
C GLN A 33 -4.96 6.77 6.64
N LYS A 34 -5.80 7.10 5.66
CA LYS A 34 -6.07 6.20 4.54
C LYS A 34 -4.84 5.95 3.68
N ALA A 35 -4.03 6.97 3.42
CA ALA A 35 -2.79 6.81 2.68
C ALA A 35 -1.78 5.93 3.42
N LEU A 36 -1.69 6.07 4.75
CA LEU A 36 -0.84 5.22 5.58
C LEU A 36 -1.34 3.76 5.61
N GLU A 37 -2.64 3.55 5.71
CA GLU A 37 -3.24 2.21 5.62
C GLU A 37 -2.87 1.53 4.29
N ILE A 38 -3.08 2.21 3.17
CA ILE A 38 -2.77 1.70 1.83
C ILE A 38 -1.27 1.43 1.70
N TYR A 39 -0.42 2.38 2.11
CA TYR A 39 1.03 2.20 2.02
C TYR A 39 1.52 1.00 2.85
N LEU A 40 1.00 0.81 4.06
CA LEU A 40 1.38 -0.31 4.91
C LEU A 40 0.88 -1.66 4.36
N GLU A 41 -0.31 -1.67 3.76
CA GLU A 41 -0.86 -2.83 3.07
C GLU A 41 0.00 -3.20 1.85
N GLU A 42 0.31 -2.23 0.98
CA GLU A 42 1.17 -2.42 -0.19
C GLU A 42 2.58 -2.87 0.20
N GLN A 43 3.14 -2.33 1.27
CA GLN A 43 4.46 -2.74 1.77
C GLN A 43 4.46 -4.18 2.28
N ALA A 44 3.37 -4.63 2.90
CA ALA A 44 3.22 -6.02 3.33
C ALA A 44 3.14 -6.96 2.12
N ASP A 45 2.36 -6.60 1.10
CA ASP A 45 2.27 -7.35 -0.15
C ASP A 45 3.62 -7.42 -0.88
N LEU A 46 4.36 -6.30 -0.93
CA LEU A 46 5.70 -6.25 -1.48
C LEU A 46 6.65 -7.20 -0.73
N GLN A 47 6.60 -7.21 0.60
CA GLN A 47 7.45 -8.10 1.39
C GLN A 47 7.13 -9.57 1.10
N ILE A 48 5.84 -9.94 1.03
CA ILE A 48 5.41 -11.30 0.67
C ILE A 48 5.94 -11.68 -0.72
N ALA A 49 5.85 -10.77 -1.68
CA ALA A 49 6.35 -11.01 -3.03
C ALA A 49 7.88 -11.21 -3.06
N LEU A 50 8.64 -10.42 -2.29
CA LEU A 50 10.09 -10.57 -2.15
C LEU A 50 10.47 -11.88 -1.45
N ASP A 51 9.72 -12.26 -0.42
CA ASP A 51 9.95 -13.52 0.30
C ASP A 51 9.74 -14.72 -0.63
N ARG A 52 8.67 -14.71 -1.46
CA ARG A 52 8.43 -15.73 -2.49
C ARG A 52 9.50 -15.72 -3.58
N LEU A 53 9.88 -14.54 -4.08
CA LEU A 53 10.90 -14.41 -5.12
C LEU A 53 12.25 -14.99 -4.69
N HIS A 54 12.60 -14.85 -3.41
CA HIS A 54 13.85 -15.37 -2.86
C HIS A 54 13.72 -16.77 -2.25
N ASP A 55 12.53 -17.39 -2.28
CA ASP A 55 12.35 -18.75 -1.80
C ASP A 55 12.95 -19.76 -2.78
N THR A 56 14.18 -20.18 -2.48
CA THR A 56 14.90 -21.19 -3.28
C THR A 56 14.26 -22.59 -3.26
N SER A 57 13.28 -22.82 -2.39
CA SER A 57 12.54 -24.08 -2.31
C SER A 57 11.23 -24.07 -3.11
N ASP A 58 10.84 -22.92 -3.67
CA ASP A 58 9.63 -22.78 -4.48
C ASP A 58 9.75 -23.57 -5.79
N PRO A 59 8.85 -24.53 -6.08
CA PRO A 59 8.91 -25.33 -7.29
C PRO A 59 8.72 -24.49 -8.56
N ILE A 60 9.65 -24.62 -9.50
CA ILE A 60 9.52 -24.03 -10.83
C ILE A 60 8.58 -24.91 -11.66
N ILE A 61 7.42 -24.35 -12.03
CA ILE A 61 6.44 -24.99 -12.91
C ILE A 61 6.46 -24.36 -14.30
N SER A 62 6.03 -25.13 -15.30
CA SER A 62 5.84 -24.65 -16.67
C SER A 62 4.61 -23.76 -16.80
N LEU A 63 4.53 -23.02 -17.91
CA LEU A 63 3.40 -22.14 -18.20
C LEU A 63 2.08 -22.90 -18.36
N ASP A 64 2.13 -24.13 -18.88
CA ASP A 64 0.95 -24.99 -19.03
C ASP A 64 0.48 -25.50 -17.66
N GLU A 65 1.39 -25.95 -16.78
CA GLU A 65 1.05 -26.34 -15.40
C GLU A 65 0.48 -25.17 -14.59
N MET A 66 1.00 -23.95 -14.80
CA MET A 66 0.46 -22.74 -14.17
C MET A 66 -0.98 -22.47 -14.63
N ARG A 67 -1.26 -22.56 -15.93
CA ARG A 67 -2.60 -22.39 -16.51
C ARG A 67 -3.60 -23.39 -15.95
N ASP A 68 -3.21 -24.66 -15.90
CA ASP A 68 -4.01 -25.72 -15.29
C ASP A 68 -4.31 -25.42 -13.81
N SER A 69 -3.33 -24.93 -13.05
CA SER A 69 -3.50 -24.60 -11.62
C SER A 69 -4.43 -23.41 -11.37
N LEU A 70 -4.47 -22.45 -12.30
CA LEU A 70 -5.27 -21.23 -12.22
C LEU A 70 -6.67 -21.40 -12.86
N ASN A 71 -6.96 -22.56 -13.46
CA ASN A 71 -8.16 -22.83 -14.25
C ASN A 71 -8.38 -21.80 -15.38
N VAL A 72 -7.30 -21.42 -16.08
CA VAL A 72 -7.32 -20.44 -17.19
C VAL A 72 -6.63 -20.95 -18.44
#